data_AF-A0A3D3P069-F1
#
_entry.id   AF-A0A3D3P069-F1
#
_cell.length_a   1.000
_cell.length_b   1.000
_cell.length_c   1.000
_cell.angle_alpha   90.00
_cell.angle_beta   90.00
_cell.angle_gamma   90.00
#
_symmetry.space_group_name_H-M   'P 1'
#
loop_
_entity.id
_entity.type
_entity.pdbx_description
1 polymer ?
#
loop_
_entity_poly.entity_id
_entity_poly.type
_entity_poly.pdbx_seq_one_letter_code
_entity_poly.pdbx_strand_id
1 'polypeptide(L)'
;MRFRSILALPFAAAVPVLAEPSARDVEFFEKKVRPILVERCYECHSAESGKSKGGLTLDSQPAILQGGDNGPALVAGDPGKSLLIEAVRYQKRELQMPPKSPL
;
A
#
# COMPACT_ATOMS: atom_id res chain seq x y z
N MET A 1 8.65 -51.01 -16.31
CA MET A 1 8.19 -49.64 -16.59
C MET A 1 9.22 -48.66 -16.05
N ARG A 2 9.71 -47.72 -16.88
CA ARG A 2 10.81 -46.80 -16.56
C ARG A 2 10.27 -45.61 -15.75
N PHE A 3 10.70 -45.46 -14.49
CA PHE A 3 10.45 -44.26 -13.71
C PHE A 3 11.26 -43.10 -14.29
N ARG A 4 10.57 -42.13 -14.90
CA ARG A 4 11.19 -40.87 -15.33
C ARG A 4 11.29 -39.96 -14.11
N SER A 5 12.48 -39.86 -13.53
CA SER A 5 12.80 -38.85 -12.51
C SER A 5 12.64 -37.46 -13.13
N ILE A 6 11.65 -36.70 -12.67
CA ILE A 6 11.49 -35.29 -13.01
C ILE A 6 12.45 -34.52 -12.11
N LEU A 7 13.52 -33.99 -12.71
CA LEU A 7 14.48 -33.12 -12.04
C LEU A 7 13.79 -31.76 -11.78
N ALA A 8 13.37 -31.51 -10.54
CA ALA A 8 12.79 -30.23 -10.15
C ALA A 8 13.91 -29.19 -10.05
N LEU A 9 13.97 -28.24 -11.00
CA LEU A 9 14.84 -27.08 -10.88
C LEU A 9 14.29 -26.14 -9.78
N PRO A 10 15.15 -25.63 -8.87
CA PRO A 10 14.71 -24.67 -7.88
C PRO A 10 14.41 -23.34 -8.57
N PHE A 11 13.16 -22.88 -8.47
CA PHE A 11 12.77 -21.54 -8.90
C PHE A 11 13.29 -20.54 -7.87
N ALA A 12 14.46 -19.97 -8.14
CA ALA A 12 15.02 -18.90 -7.31
C ALA A 12 14.19 -17.63 -7.53
N ALA A 13 13.31 -17.30 -6.58
CA ALA A 13 12.58 -16.04 -6.60
C ALA A 13 13.55 -14.88 -6.33
N ALA A 14 13.78 -14.03 -7.33
CA ALA A 14 14.50 -12.78 -7.15
C ALA A 14 13.65 -11.84 -6.28
N VAL A 15 14.12 -11.58 -5.05
CA VAL A 15 13.51 -10.58 -4.15
C VAL A 15 13.99 -9.21 -4.63
N PRO A 16 13.11 -8.32 -5.12
CA PRO A 16 13.55 -6.99 -5.53
C PRO A 16 14.03 -6.23 -4.30
N VAL A 17 15.30 -5.83 -4.31
CA VAL A 17 15.86 -4.92 -3.31
C VAL A 17 15.32 -3.53 -3.59
N LEU A 18 14.44 -3.06 -2.71
CA LEU A 18 13.94 -1.68 -2.75
C LEU A 18 14.99 -0.77 -2.11
N ALA A 19 15.32 0.33 -2.78
CA ALA A 19 16.25 1.33 -2.26
C ALA A 19 15.65 2.03 -1.03
N GLU A 20 16.49 2.32 -0.04
CA GLU A 20 16.08 3.12 1.11
C GLU A 20 15.77 4.58 0.68
N PRO A 21 14.77 5.22 1.30
CA PRO A 21 14.41 6.60 0.96
C PRO A 21 15.54 7.56 1.30
N SER A 22 15.86 8.47 0.38
CA SER A 22 16.82 9.53 0.61
C SER A 22 16.24 10.62 1.51
N ALA A 23 17.10 11.49 2.05
CA ALA A 23 16.64 12.66 2.82
C ALA A 23 15.67 13.56 2.03
N ARG A 24 15.84 13.66 0.70
CA ARG A 24 14.93 14.41 -0.18
C ARG A 24 13.57 13.72 -0.31
N ASP A 25 13.54 12.39 -0.37
CA ASP A 25 12.29 11.64 -0.44
C ASP A 25 11.49 11.77 0.86
N VAL A 26 12.18 11.72 2.00
CA VAL A 26 11.57 11.97 3.32
C VAL A 26 11.03 13.39 3.39
N GLU A 27 11.82 14.41 3.02
CA GLU A 27 11.37 15.80 3.00
C GLU A 27 10.14 15.99 2.10
N PHE A 28 10.15 15.38 0.91
CA PHE A 28 9.01 15.42 0.00
C PHE A 28 7.77 14.78 0.63
N PHE A 29 7.91 13.60 1.23
CA PHE A 29 6.80 12.92 1.90
C PHE A 29 6.22 13.79 3.02
N GLU A 30 7.06 14.31 3.90
CA GLU A 30 6.63 15.14 5.04
C GLU A 30 5.96 16.45 4.61
N LYS A 31 6.44 17.09 3.53
CA LYS A 31 5.91 18.38 3.07
C LYS A 31 4.77 18.29 2.07
N LYS A 32 4.67 17.21 1.31
CA LYS A 32 3.74 17.08 0.17
C LYS A 32 2.74 15.96 0.30
N VAL A 33 3.08 14.88 1.00
CA VAL A 33 2.21 13.70 1.11
C VAL A 33 1.50 13.65 2.46
N ARG A 34 2.25 13.72 3.57
CA ARG A 34 1.67 13.65 4.93
C ARG A 34 0.54 14.65 5.18
N PRO A 35 0.61 15.93 4.75
CA PRO A 35 -0.47 16.88 4.98
C PRO A 35 -1.80 16.44 4.34
N ILE A 36 -1.75 15.85 3.15
CA ILE A 36 -2.93 15.32 2.46
C ILE A 36 -3.51 14.15 3.24
N LEU A 37 -2.67 13.25 3.73
CA LEU A 37 -3.13 12.10 4.52
C LEU A 37 -3.78 12.54 5.84
N VAL A 38 -3.20 13.53 6.52
CA VAL A 38 -3.77 14.10 7.74
C VAL A 38 -5.12 14.74 7.47
N GLU A 39 -5.23 15.57 6.43
CA GLU A 39 -6.46 16.30 6.12
C GLU A 39 -7.58 15.39 5.60
N ARG A 40 -7.25 14.35 4.83
CA ARG A 40 -8.24 13.60 4.03
C ARG A 40 -8.41 12.14 4.40
N CYS A 41 -7.46 11.53 5.09
CA CYS A 41 -7.45 10.09 5.32
C CYS A 41 -7.53 9.71 6.81
N TYR A 42 -6.81 10.44 7.66
CA TYR A 42 -6.59 10.03 9.05
C TYR A 42 -7.87 10.03 9.90
N GLU A 43 -8.88 10.82 9.56
CA GLU A 43 -10.16 10.80 10.29
C GLU A 43 -10.84 9.43 10.30
N CYS A 44 -10.50 8.53 9.36
CA CYS A 44 -11.07 7.18 9.26
C CYS A 44 -10.02 6.05 9.24
N HIS A 45 -8.75 6.36 8.97
CA HIS A 45 -7.66 5.40 8.76
C HIS A 45 -6.42 5.75 9.57
N SER A 46 -6.58 6.08 10.85
CA SER A 46 -5.45 6.34 11.75
C SER A 46 -5.68 5.73 13.12
N ALA A 47 -4.60 5.26 13.74
CA ALA A 47 -4.62 4.84 15.12
C ALA A 47 -5.01 6.01 16.04
N GLU A 48 -4.54 7.22 15.73
CA GLU A 48 -4.85 8.43 16.50
C GLU A 48 -6.36 8.72 16.55
N SER A 49 -7.08 8.58 15.43
CA SER A 49 -8.54 8.76 15.39
C SER A 49 -9.34 7.64 16.08
N GLY A 50 -8.68 6.54 16.48
CA GLY A 50 -9.32 5.33 16.98
C GLY A 50 -10.17 4.60 15.93
N LYS A 51 -9.98 4.90 14.64
CA LYS A 51 -10.75 4.34 13.53
C LYS A 51 -9.82 3.72 12.50
N SER A 52 -10.18 2.50 12.07
CA SER A 52 -9.48 1.76 11.03
C SER A 52 -10.52 1.12 10.12
N LYS A 53 -11.17 1.94 9.26
CA LYS A 53 -12.18 1.43 8.34
C LYS A 53 -11.55 0.44 7.36
N GLY A 54 -12.21 -0.69 7.12
CA GLY A 54 -11.67 -1.76 6.27
C GLY A 54 -10.33 -2.32 6.77
N GLY A 55 -10.07 -2.26 8.09
CA GLY A 55 -8.82 -2.71 8.70
C GLY A 55 -7.58 -1.91 8.31
N LEU A 56 -7.75 -0.76 7.64
CA LEU A 56 -6.65 0.03 7.09
C LEU A 56 -6.24 1.18 8.00
N THR A 57 -4.95 1.28 8.28
CA THR A 57 -4.31 2.35 9.04
C THR A 57 -3.15 2.96 8.23
N LEU A 58 -3.15 4.29 8.07
CA LEU A 58 -2.26 5.03 7.14
C LEU A 58 -1.26 5.96 7.85
N ASP A 59 -1.24 6.01 9.18
CA ASP A 59 -0.37 6.91 9.94
C ASP A 59 1.00 6.31 10.30
N SER A 60 1.27 5.07 9.89
CA SER A 60 2.58 4.44 10.03
C SER A 60 2.96 3.61 8.80
N GLN A 61 4.25 3.61 8.44
CA GLN A 61 4.77 2.85 7.31
C GLN A 61 4.49 1.33 7.44
N PRO A 62 4.72 0.68 8.60
CA PRO A 62 4.42 -0.75 8.74
C PRO A 62 2.94 -1.08 8.51
N ALA A 63 2.03 -0.26 9.03
CA ALA A 63 0.60 -0.47 8.85
C ALA A 63 0.16 -0.29 7.39
N ILE A 64 0.72 0.70 6.68
CA ILE A 64 0.45 0.91 5.25
C ILE A 64 0.88 -0.32 4.42
N LEU A 65 2.06 -0.87 4.72
CA LEU A 65 2.60 -2.04 4.01
C LEU A 65 1.83 -3.33 4.34
N GLN A 66 1.35 -3.48 5.58
CA GLN A 66 0.44 -4.54 5.97
C GLN A 66 -0.90 -4.43 5.22
N GLY A 67 -1.43 -3.20 5.12
CA GLY A 67 -2.71 -2.91 4.50
C GLY A 67 -3.90 -3.26 5.40
N GLY A 68 -5.06 -3.45 4.77
CA GLY A 68 -6.32 -3.75 5.45
C GLY A 68 -6.97 -5.03 4.95
N ASP A 69 -8.29 -5.12 5.07
CA ASP A 69 -9.07 -6.33 4.75
C ASP A 69 -8.93 -6.78 3.29
N ASN A 70 -8.58 -5.86 2.38
CA ASN A 70 -8.39 -6.12 0.96
C ASN A 70 -6.94 -6.44 0.57
N GLY A 71 -6.02 -6.48 1.56
CA GLY A 71 -4.59 -6.70 1.35
C GLY A 71 -3.75 -5.41 1.43
N PRO A 72 -2.49 -5.46 0.96
CA PRO A 72 -1.53 -4.36 1.07
C PRO A 72 -2.03 -3.06 0.44
N ALA A 73 -1.90 -1.94 1.16
CA ALA A 73 -2.35 -0.65 0.64
C ALA A 73 -1.40 -0.07 -0.41
N LEU A 74 -0.09 -0.28 -0.23
CA LEU A 74 0.96 0.15 -1.15
C LEU A 74 1.91 -1.00 -1.49
N VAL A 75 2.32 -1.04 -2.75
CA VAL A 75 3.42 -1.85 -3.25
C VAL A 75 4.55 -0.90 -3.63
N ALA A 76 5.65 -0.95 -2.87
CA ALA A 76 6.78 -0.06 -3.08
C ALA A 76 7.37 -0.24 -4.49
N GLY A 77 7.61 0.88 -5.17
CA GLY A 77 8.08 0.91 -6.56
C GLY A 77 7.02 0.63 -7.63
N ASP A 78 5.80 0.21 -7.27
CA ASP A 78 4.74 -0.14 -8.23
C ASP A 78 3.38 0.47 -7.85
N PRO A 79 3.13 1.75 -8.22
CA PRO A 79 1.84 2.41 -7.98
C PRO A 79 0.68 1.71 -8.69
N GLY A 80 0.93 0.97 -9.78
CA GLY A 80 -0.10 0.26 -10.55
C GLY A 80 -0.65 -0.96 -9.85
N LYS A 81 0.08 -1.51 -8.86
CA LYS A 81 -0.37 -2.62 -8.01
C LYS A 81 -0.82 -2.18 -6.61
N SER A 82 -0.89 -0.88 -6.35
CA SER A 82 -1.17 -0.34 -5.03
C SER A 82 -2.65 0.00 -4.86
N LEU A 83 -3.34 -0.67 -3.94
CA LEU A 83 -4.78 -0.46 -3.70
C LEU A 83 -5.13 0.98 -3.30
N LEU A 84 -4.25 1.65 -2.53
CA LEU A 84 -4.44 3.06 -2.16
C LEU A 84 -4.51 3.95 -3.41
N ILE A 85 -3.68 3.65 -4.43
CA ILE A 85 -3.65 4.41 -5.69
C ILE A 85 -4.91 4.13 -6.51
N GLU A 86 -5.39 2.89 -6.55
CA GLU A 86 -6.66 2.55 -7.20
C GLU A 86 -7.85 3.26 -6.54
N ALA A 87 -7.87 3.32 -5.20
CA ALA A 87 -8.93 3.94 -4.41
C ALA A 87 -9.01 5.45 -4.65
N VAL A 88 -7.89 6.19 -4.54
CA VAL A 88 -7.89 7.66 -4.74
C VAL A 88 -8.14 8.06 -6.19
N ARG A 89 -7.87 7.16 -7.15
CA ARG A 89 -8.20 7.34 -8.57
C ARG A 89 -9.58 6.84 -8.96
N TYR A 90 -10.36 6.30 -8.01
CA TYR A 90 -11.73 5.82 -8.22
C TYR A 90 -11.83 4.70 -9.27
N GLN A 91 -10.79 3.87 -9.38
CA GLN A 91 -10.71 2.82 -10.40
C GLN A 91 -11.58 1.60 -10.10
N LYS A 92 -11.86 1.33 -8.81
CA LYS A 92 -12.71 0.23 -8.34
C LYS A 92 -13.76 0.76 -7.38
N ARG A 93 -15.02 0.37 -7.60
CA ARG A 93 -16.16 0.88 -6.83
C ARG A 93 -16.15 0.36 -5.39
N GLU A 94 -15.63 -0.84 -5.21
CA GLU A 94 -15.55 -1.55 -3.92
C GLU A 94 -14.55 -0.91 -2.96
N LEU A 95 -13.59 -0.15 -3.50
CA LEU A 95 -12.55 0.54 -2.74
C LEU A 95 -12.86 2.02 -2.48
N GLN A 96 -14.02 2.52 -2.93
CA GLN A 96 -14.38 3.92 -2.79
C GLN A 96 -14.66 4.27 -1.32
N MET A 97 -13.92 5.25 -0.82
CA MET A 97 -14.09 5.82 0.52
C MET A 97 -14.84 7.16 0.43
N PRO A 98 -15.53 7.59 1.50
CA PRO A 98 -15.92 9.00 1.62
C PRO A 98 -14.64 9.87 1.59
N PRO A 99 -14.65 11.08 1.00
CA PRO A 99 -15.79 11.88 0.51
C PRO A 99 -16.20 11.56 -0.94
N LYS A 100 -17.34 12.11 -1.40
CA LYS A 100 -17.97 11.80 -2.70
C LYS A 100 -17.24 12.34 -3.95
N SER A 101 -16.03 12.90 -3.81
CA SER A 101 -15.26 13.52 -4.89
C SER A 101 -13.78 13.10 -4.85
N PRO A 102 -13.14 12.85 -6.01
CA PRO A 102 -11.71 12.54 -6.09
C PRO A 102 -10.80 13.58 -5.43
N LEU A 103 -9.62 13.13 -4.98
CA LEU A 103 -8.55 13.97 -4.43
C LEU A 103 -7.72 14.62 -5.55
#